data_AF-A0A965D2M5-F1
#
_entry.id   AF-A0A965D2M5-F1
#
_cell.length_a   1.000
_cell.length_b   1.000
_cell.length_c   1.000
_cell.angle_alpha   90.00
_cell.angle_beta   90.00
_cell.angle_gamma   90.00
#
_symmetry.space_group_name_H-M   'P 1'
#
loop_
_entity.id
_entity.type
_entity.pdbx_description
1 polymer ?
#
loop_
_entity_poly.entity_id
_entity_poly.type
_entity_poly.pdbx_seq_one_letter_code
_entity_poly.pdbx_strand_id
1 'polypeptide(L)'
;MCLGGLGEDTGFDVSPIRRLLLSFVSAAMAAVLFNTWITDTGLNALWFLTYGPVISLIFTIILSGGIAHAVNLIDGLNGLAMGVTMLIAGGLGGLAYSVGDTTILTLCGVVLASVVGLFVFNFPIGKIFLGDAGAYSMGHLLTWIGILLLSRNPQIAPFSVMLMFFWPVMDMLFAIARRPIRGRSVSQPDRLHFHQLVMRAIELVVLGQKNKTLANPLATLVVLPMAALPVIAAQFVYETDRMSVYAFLAFMALFILTFLVGIYCARRYAKVGKPRSLHQ
;
A
#
# COMPACT_ATOMS: atom_id res chain seq x y z
N MET A 1 1.58 17.26 -0.57
CA MET A 1 0.99 16.17 0.25
C MET A 1 1.12 16.40 1.75
N CYS A 2 2.33 16.58 2.29
CA CYS A 2 2.57 16.78 3.73
C CYS A 2 1.68 17.87 4.36
N LEU A 3 1.60 19.05 3.75
CA LEU A 3 0.75 20.15 4.25
C LEU A 3 -0.75 19.80 4.29
N GLY A 4 -1.23 18.97 3.36
CA GLY A 4 -2.63 18.54 3.32
C GLY A 4 -2.95 17.56 4.45
N GLY A 5 -2.06 16.60 4.70
CA GLY A 5 -2.20 15.68 5.83
C GLY A 5 -1.97 16.37 7.17
N LEU A 6 -1.04 17.34 7.24
CA LEU A 6 -0.78 18.11 8.46
C LEU A 6 -1.97 19.02 8.81
N GLY A 7 -2.68 19.54 7.80
CA GLY A 7 -3.95 20.22 7.99
C GLY A 7 -4.98 19.34 8.71
N GLU A 8 -5.13 18.08 8.26
CA GLU A 8 -6.02 17.12 8.93
C GLU A 8 -5.56 16.79 10.35
N ASP A 9 -4.28 16.47 10.52
CA ASP A 9 -3.71 16.10 11.83
C ASP A 9 -3.80 17.25 12.85
N THR A 10 -3.87 18.50 12.39
CA THR A 10 -4.04 19.71 13.23
C THR A 10 -5.50 20.13 13.42
N GLY A 11 -6.46 19.38 12.87
CA GLY A 11 -7.89 19.58 13.09
C GLY A 11 -8.60 20.46 12.04
N PHE A 12 -7.94 20.83 10.95
CA PHE A 12 -8.64 21.36 9.78
C PHE A 12 -9.27 20.19 9.04
N ASP A 13 -10.60 20.14 8.96
CA ASP A 13 -11.34 19.09 8.24
C ASP A 13 -11.12 19.23 6.71
N VAL A 14 -9.98 18.71 6.24
CA VAL A 14 -9.58 18.74 4.84
C VAL A 14 -10.31 17.60 4.15
N SER A 15 -11.33 17.91 3.36
CA SER A 15 -12.13 16.88 2.71
C SER A 15 -11.28 15.87 1.88
N PRO A 16 -11.71 14.60 1.76
CA PRO A 16 -10.97 13.58 1.02
C PRO A 16 -10.61 13.97 -0.41
N ILE A 17 -11.49 14.73 -1.08
CA ILE A 17 -11.25 15.24 -2.45
C ILE A 17 -10.08 16.23 -2.47
N ARG A 18 -9.96 17.10 -1.46
CA ARG A 18 -8.85 18.05 -1.36
C ARG A 18 -7.53 17.31 -1.12
N ARG A 19 -7.52 16.27 -0.28
CA ARG A 19 -6.32 15.43 -0.08
C ARG A 19 -5.89 14.75 -1.38
N LEU A 20 -6.83 14.22 -2.15
CA LEU A 20 -6.56 13.63 -3.47
C LEU A 20 -5.98 14.65 -4.45
N LEU A 21 -6.57 15.85 -4.55
CA LEU A 21 -6.04 16.91 -5.42
C LEU A 21 -4.63 17.35 -5.01
N LEU A 22 -4.38 17.54 -3.70
CA LEU A 22 -3.05 17.85 -3.17
C LEU A 22 -2.04 16.73 -3.45
N SER A 23 -2.52 15.48 -3.55
CA SER A 23 -1.70 14.34 -3.94
C SER A 23 -1.25 14.46 -5.40
N PHE A 24 -2.16 14.76 -6.32
CA PHE A 24 -1.85 14.93 -7.74
C PHE A 24 -1.00 16.17 -8.03
N VAL A 25 -1.26 17.29 -7.35
CA VAL A 25 -0.43 18.50 -7.48
C VAL A 25 1.01 18.23 -7.02
N SER A 26 1.18 17.54 -5.87
CA SER A 26 2.51 17.16 -5.38
C SER A 26 3.24 16.24 -6.35
N ALA A 27 2.53 15.26 -6.94
CA ALA A 27 3.09 14.39 -7.97
C ALA A 27 3.49 15.15 -9.24
N ALA A 28 2.67 16.08 -9.71
CA ALA A 28 3.00 16.91 -10.86
C ALA A 28 4.24 17.78 -10.60
N MET A 29 4.33 18.40 -9.41
CA MET A 29 5.49 19.20 -9.02
C MET A 29 6.78 18.37 -8.98
N ALA A 30 6.72 17.16 -8.41
CA ALA A 30 7.88 16.26 -8.37
C ALA A 30 8.30 15.81 -9.78
N ALA A 31 7.35 15.51 -10.66
CA ALA A 31 7.63 15.16 -12.06
C ALA A 31 8.37 16.29 -12.80
N VAL A 32 7.96 17.54 -12.58
CA VAL A 32 8.61 18.73 -13.15
C VAL A 32 9.99 18.95 -12.52
N LEU A 33 10.09 18.86 -11.19
CA LEU A 33 11.34 19.10 -10.46
C LEU A 33 12.44 18.11 -10.83
N PHE A 34 12.09 16.82 -10.91
CA PHE A 34 13.03 15.77 -11.31
C PHE A 34 13.12 15.58 -12.81
N ASN A 35 12.29 16.30 -13.59
CA ASN A 35 12.17 16.15 -15.03
C ASN A 35 12.08 14.67 -15.47
N THR A 36 11.27 13.90 -14.75
CA THR A 36 11.20 12.44 -14.87
C THR A 36 9.76 11.95 -14.79
N TRP A 37 9.41 10.99 -15.64
CA TRP A 37 8.13 10.29 -15.65
C TRP A 37 8.34 8.84 -16.12
N ILE A 38 7.33 8.00 -15.92
CA ILE A 38 7.36 6.61 -16.34
C ILE A 38 7.22 6.56 -17.87
N THR A 39 8.21 6.05 -18.58
CA THR A 39 8.24 5.96 -20.04
C THR A 39 7.97 4.56 -20.57
N ASP A 40 8.08 3.54 -19.72
CA ASP A 40 7.78 2.16 -20.07
C ASP A 40 7.13 1.45 -18.87
N THR A 41 6.19 0.56 -19.17
CA THR A 41 5.49 -0.27 -18.19
C THR A 41 6.05 -1.70 -18.14
N GLY A 42 6.94 -2.09 -19.07
CA GLY A 42 7.47 -3.46 -19.18
C GLY A 42 6.41 -4.48 -19.64
N LEU A 43 5.22 -4.01 -20.05
CA LEU A 43 4.13 -4.86 -20.52
C LEU A 43 3.55 -4.29 -21.80
N ASN A 44 3.79 -4.98 -22.93
CA ASN A 44 3.30 -4.55 -24.23
C ASN A 44 1.80 -4.26 -24.26
N ALA A 45 0.96 -4.99 -23.48
CA ALA A 45 -0.47 -4.72 -23.43
C ALA A 45 -0.85 -3.34 -22.86
N LEU A 46 0.07 -2.67 -22.15
CA LEU A 46 -0.12 -1.39 -21.48
C LEU A 46 0.63 -0.23 -22.15
N TRP A 47 1.14 -0.42 -23.38
CA TRP A 47 1.92 0.57 -24.12
C TRP A 47 1.22 1.94 -24.24
N PHE A 48 -0.11 1.95 -24.27
CA PHE A 48 -0.91 3.17 -24.43
C PHE A 48 -0.81 4.10 -23.21
N LEU A 49 -0.47 3.59 -22.02
CA LEU A 49 -0.29 4.40 -20.81
C LEU A 49 0.98 5.26 -20.85
N THR A 50 1.94 4.88 -21.70
CA THR A 50 3.21 5.60 -21.88
C THR A 50 3.35 6.16 -23.29
N TYR A 51 2.23 6.35 -24.00
CA TYR A 51 2.22 6.89 -25.36
C TYR A 51 2.53 8.40 -25.37
N GLY A 52 3.80 8.72 -25.54
CA GLY A 52 4.30 10.09 -25.56
C GLY A 52 4.36 10.74 -24.17
N PRO A 53 4.98 11.93 -24.08
CA PRO A 53 5.33 12.55 -22.79
C PRO A 53 4.10 12.99 -21.99
N VAL A 54 3.06 13.51 -22.64
CA VAL A 54 1.86 14.01 -21.94
C VAL A 54 1.08 12.87 -21.28
N ILE A 55 0.85 11.77 -21.99
CA ILE A 55 0.10 10.62 -21.43
C ILE A 55 0.92 9.94 -20.34
N SER A 56 2.23 9.77 -20.57
CA SER A 56 3.17 9.24 -19.57
C SER A 56 3.18 10.06 -18.28
N LEU A 57 3.16 11.40 -18.40
CA LEU A 57 3.11 12.31 -17.26
C LEU A 57 1.79 12.17 -16.50
N ILE A 58 0.65 12.17 -17.20
CA ILE A 58 -0.67 11.97 -16.59
C ILE A 58 -0.74 10.63 -15.85
N PHE A 59 -0.27 9.56 -16.51
CA PHE A 59 -0.21 8.23 -15.91
C PHE A 59 0.65 8.22 -14.63
N THR A 60 1.84 8.83 -14.69
CA THR A 60 2.75 8.94 -13.54
C THR A 60 2.11 9.70 -12.37
N ILE A 61 1.41 10.81 -12.65
CA ILE A 61 0.72 11.61 -11.63
C ILE A 61 -0.40 10.80 -10.95
N ILE A 62 -1.22 10.12 -11.74
CA ILE A 62 -2.32 9.29 -11.22
C ILE A 62 -1.76 8.14 -10.38
N LEU A 63 -0.74 7.45 -10.88
CA LEU A 63 -0.12 6.34 -10.17
C LEU A 63 0.52 6.82 -8.86
N SER A 64 1.27 7.92 -8.88
CA SER A 64 1.94 8.48 -7.70
C SER A 64 0.94 8.93 -6.63
N GLY A 65 -0.10 9.68 -7.01
CA GLY A 65 -1.16 10.08 -6.08
C GLY A 65 -1.96 8.88 -5.55
N GLY A 66 -2.24 7.90 -6.42
CA GLY A 66 -2.92 6.65 -6.05
C GLY A 66 -2.16 5.83 -5.02
N ILE A 67 -0.84 5.66 -5.19
CA ILE A 67 -0.02 4.93 -4.22
C ILE A 67 0.06 5.68 -2.88
N ALA A 68 0.17 7.00 -2.89
CA ALA A 68 0.17 7.79 -1.65
C ALA A 68 -1.15 7.61 -0.87
N HIS A 69 -2.29 7.62 -1.56
CA HIS A 69 -3.59 7.29 -0.98
C HIS A 69 -3.66 5.85 -0.48
N ALA A 70 -3.12 4.91 -1.23
CA ALA A 70 -3.11 3.49 -0.87
C ALA A 70 -2.33 3.25 0.44
N VAL A 71 -1.20 3.93 0.63
CA VAL A 71 -0.42 3.87 1.88
C VAL A 71 -1.19 4.50 3.05
N ASN A 72 -1.85 5.64 2.84
CA ASN A 72 -2.72 6.23 3.87
C ASN A 72 -3.88 5.31 4.27
N LEU A 73 -4.49 4.60 3.33
CA LEU A 73 -5.60 3.67 3.63
C LEU A 73 -5.22 2.47 4.50
N ILE A 74 -3.95 2.04 4.48
CA ILE A 74 -3.48 0.93 5.33
C ILE A 74 -3.00 1.39 6.72
N ASP A 75 -2.99 2.71 7.00
CA ASP A 75 -2.65 3.28 8.30
C ASP A 75 -3.82 3.19 9.30
N GLY A 76 -4.37 1.98 9.44
CA GLY A 76 -5.48 1.67 10.35
C GLY A 76 -5.10 0.74 11.50
N LEU A 77 -3.88 0.19 11.49
CA LEU A 77 -3.36 -0.72 12.53
C LEU A 77 -2.01 -0.24 13.05
N ASN A 78 -1.76 -0.49 14.33
CA ASN A 78 -0.49 -0.25 15.00
C ASN A 78 0.61 -1.02 14.26
N GLY A 79 1.55 -0.28 13.70
CA GLY A 79 2.76 -0.75 13.03
C GLY A 79 2.57 -1.14 11.58
N LEU A 80 1.35 -1.20 11.03
CA LEU A 80 1.16 -1.75 9.70
C LEU A 80 1.70 -0.83 8.60
N ALA A 81 1.25 0.43 8.53
CA ALA A 81 1.69 1.36 7.49
C ALA A 81 3.21 1.60 7.56
N MET A 82 3.77 1.75 8.77
CA MET A 82 5.21 1.85 8.96
C MET A 82 5.94 0.56 8.58
N GLY A 83 5.43 -0.61 8.96
CA GLY A 83 5.98 -1.91 8.58
C GLY A 83 6.05 -2.08 7.05
N VAL A 84 4.95 -1.79 6.36
CA VAL A 84 4.89 -1.84 4.90
C VAL A 84 5.82 -0.79 4.27
N THR A 85 5.92 0.40 4.84
CA THR A 85 6.87 1.44 4.41
C THR A 85 8.32 0.96 4.53
N MET A 86 8.68 0.29 5.63
CA MET A 86 10.00 -0.32 5.81
C MET A 86 10.27 -1.43 4.80
N LEU A 87 9.27 -2.28 4.50
CA LEU A 87 9.39 -3.32 3.47
C LEU A 87 9.63 -2.71 2.09
N ILE A 88 8.87 -1.69 1.71
CA ILE A 88 9.05 -0.99 0.43
C ILE A 88 10.43 -0.33 0.37
N ALA A 89 10.83 0.40 1.41
CA ALA A 89 12.15 1.06 1.47
C ALA A 89 13.29 0.05 1.36
N GLY A 90 13.21 -1.06 2.12
CA GLY A 90 14.19 -2.15 2.07
C GLY A 90 14.21 -2.87 0.72
N GLY A 91 13.05 -3.10 0.11
CA GLY A 91 12.95 -3.73 -1.21
C GLY A 91 13.51 -2.86 -2.34
N LEU A 92 13.18 -1.57 -2.35
CA LEU A 92 13.77 -0.60 -3.29
C LEU A 92 15.29 -0.46 -3.07
N GLY A 93 15.73 -0.44 -1.80
CA GLY A 93 17.15 -0.45 -1.45
C GLY A 93 17.86 -1.72 -1.91
N GLY A 94 17.22 -2.89 -1.79
CA GLY A 94 17.74 -4.15 -2.29
C GLY A 94 17.95 -4.14 -3.80
N LEU A 95 16.96 -3.67 -4.56
CA LEU A 95 17.11 -3.51 -6.01
C LEU A 95 18.21 -2.51 -6.37
N ALA A 96 18.25 -1.36 -5.68
CA ALA A 96 19.28 -0.35 -5.89
C ALA A 96 20.69 -0.90 -5.62
N TYR A 97 20.86 -1.72 -4.58
CA TYR A 97 22.10 -2.42 -4.29
C TYR A 97 22.49 -3.39 -5.43
N SER A 98 21.54 -4.19 -5.92
CA SER A 98 21.78 -5.15 -7.01
C SER A 98 22.27 -4.49 -8.31
N VAL A 99 21.82 -3.26 -8.59
CA VAL A 99 22.25 -2.49 -9.77
C VAL A 99 23.35 -1.47 -9.49
N GLY A 100 23.87 -1.40 -8.25
CA GLY A 100 24.93 -0.47 -7.86
C GLY A 100 24.51 1.01 -7.74
N ASP A 101 23.21 1.32 -7.67
CA ASP A 101 22.72 2.70 -7.51
C ASP A 101 22.79 3.16 -6.04
N THR A 102 23.99 3.56 -5.64
CA THR A 102 24.29 4.00 -4.26
C THR A 102 23.46 5.20 -3.81
N THR A 103 23.03 6.06 -4.74
CA THR A 103 22.18 7.23 -4.43
C THR A 103 20.80 6.75 -3.94
N ILE A 104 20.14 5.88 -4.70
CA ILE A 104 18.83 5.34 -4.30
C ILE A 104 18.96 4.49 -3.03
N LEU A 105 20.00 3.67 -2.93
CA LEU A 105 20.27 2.87 -1.74
C LEU A 105 20.39 3.75 -0.48
N THR A 106 21.10 4.87 -0.56
CA THR A 106 21.26 5.81 0.56
C THR A 106 19.93 6.46 0.94
N LEU A 107 19.14 6.92 -0.05
CA LEU A 107 17.81 7.47 0.19
C LEU A 107 16.89 6.46 0.89
N CYS A 108 16.86 5.22 0.42
CA CYS A 108 16.13 4.12 1.05
C CYS A 108 16.59 3.88 2.48
N GLY A 109 17.91 3.90 2.74
CA GLY A 109 18.49 3.74 4.08
C GLY A 109 18.07 4.85 5.06
N VAL A 110 18.04 6.11 4.62
CA VAL A 110 17.57 7.25 5.44
C VAL A 110 16.08 7.11 5.78
N VAL A 111 15.25 6.74 4.79
CA VAL A 111 13.82 6.49 5.02
C VAL A 111 13.63 5.34 6.01
N LEU A 112 14.34 4.23 5.80
CA LEU A 112 14.25 3.06 6.67
C LEU A 112 14.64 3.41 8.12
N ALA A 113 15.78 4.10 8.33
CA ALA A 113 16.21 4.53 9.66
C ALA A 113 15.19 5.45 10.35
N SER A 114 14.62 6.40 9.60
CA SER A 114 13.60 7.32 10.11
C SER A 114 12.33 6.59 10.54
N VAL A 115 11.87 5.64 9.72
CA VAL A 115 10.64 4.87 9.99
C VAL A 115 10.86 3.87 11.13
N VAL A 116 12.04 3.25 11.24
CA VAL A 116 12.38 2.37 12.37
C VAL A 116 12.27 3.12 13.70
N GLY A 117 12.78 4.35 13.75
CA GLY A 117 12.66 5.21 14.94
C GLY A 117 11.21 5.40 15.38
N LEU A 118 10.31 5.70 14.44
CA LEU A 118 8.88 5.87 14.72
C LEU A 118 8.18 4.54 15.04
N PHE A 119 8.57 3.45 14.36
CA PHE A 119 8.00 2.13 14.51
C PHE A 119 8.14 1.59 15.94
N VAL A 120 9.27 1.84 16.60
CA VAL A 120 9.49 1.43 18.00
C VAL A 120 8.48 2.07 18.96
N PHE A 121 8.03 3.30 18.69
CA PHE A 121 7.02 3.96 19.51
C PHE A 121 5.58 3.61 19.09
N ASN A 122 5.38 3.20 17.84
CA ASN A 122 4.07 2.84 17.34
C ASN A 122 3.70 1.36 17.54
N PHE A 123 4.60 0.42 17.26
CA PHE A 123 4.31 -1.00 17.41
C PHE A 123 4.83 -1.52 18.77
N PRO A 124 4.05 -2.30 19.53
CA PRO A 124 2.66 -2.72 19.30
C PRO A 124 1.60 -1.79 19.92
N ILE A 125 2.00 -0.84 20.77
CA ILE A 125 1.09 -0.12 21.68
C ILE A 125 0.37 1.07 21.01
N GLY A 126 1.00 1.71 20.02
CA GLY A 126 0.45 2.86 19.30
C GLY A 126 0.66 4.18 20.02
N LYS A 127 1.82 4.42 20.66
CA LYS A 127 2.04 5.66 21.43
C LYS A 127 2.17 6.91 20.55
N ILE A 128 2.78 6.75 19.37
CA ILE A 128 2.93 7.80 18.38
C ILE A 128 2.39 7.26 17.07
N PHE A 129 1.41 7.92 16.47
CA PHE A 129 0.84 7.54 15.18
C PHE A 129 1.61 8.19 14.03
N LEU A 130 1.58 7.54 12.86
CA LEU A 130 2.17 8.10 11.65
C LEU A 130 1.38 9.34 11.18
N GLY A 131 0.05 9.30 11.36
CA GLY A 131 -0.85 10.39 10.98
C GLY A 131 -1.03 10.48 9.47
N ASP A 132 -1.98 11.30 9.04
CA ASP A 132 -2.25 11.48 7.62
C ASP A 132 -1.05 12.14 6.93
N ALA A 133 -0.45 13.15 7.57
CA ALA A 133 0.74 13.81 7.04
C ALA A 133 1.87 12.82 6.76
N GLY A 134 2.15 11.93 7.72
CA GLY A 134 3.19 10.92 7.60
C GLY A 134 2.87 9.89 6.52
N ALA A 135 1.65 9.35 6.49
CA ALA A 135 1.30 8.29 5.56
C ALA A 135 1.30 8.77 4.09
N TYR A 136 0.71 9.94 3.80
CA TYR A 136 0.76 10.51 2.44
C TYR A 136 2.20 10.85 2.04
N SER A 137 3.00 11.39 2.96
CA SER A 137 4.39 11.79 2.67
C SER A 137 5.27 10.57 2.39
N MET A 138 5.16 9.51 3.19
CA MET A 138 5.92 8.27 2.99
C MET A 138 5.53 7.57 1.69
N GLY A 139 4.22 7.48 1.40
CA GLY A 139 3.76 6.91 0.14
C GLY A 139 4.26 7.70 -1.08
N HIS A 140 4.23 9.03 -1.02
CA HIS A 140 4.77 9.89 -2.08
C HIS A 140 6.28 9.73 -2.25
N LEU A 141 7.03 9.82 -1.14
CA LEU A 141 8.49 9.75 -1.15
C LEU A 141 8.96 8.41 -1.74
N LEU A 142 8.42 7.29 -1.25
CA LEU A 142 8.79 5.97 -1.76
C LEU A 142 8.41 5.78 -3.21
N THR A 143 7.24 6.28 -3.65
CA THR A 143 6.85 6.19 -5.06
C THR A 143 7.84 6.92 -5.96
N TRP A 144 8.27 8.13 -5.56
CA TRP A 144 9.25 8.89 -6.33
C TRP A 144 10.64 8.26 -6.30
N ILE A 145 11.06 7.66 -5.18
CA ILE A 145 12.28 6.85 -5.13
C ILE A 145 12.18 5.68 -6.13
N GLY A 146 11.05 5.00 -6.21
CA GLY A 146 10.81 3.92 -7.18
C GLY A 146 10.83 4.40 -8.64
N ILE A 147 10.21 5.55 -8.95
CA ILE A 147 10.23 6.14 -10.30
C ILE A 147 11.66 6.54 -10.69
N LEU A 148 12.41 7.16 -9.77
CA LEU A 148 13.80 7.53 -10.01
C LEU A 148 14.68 6.28 -10.20
N LEU A 149 14.44 5.22 -9.43
CA LEU A 149 15.15 3.95 -9.60
C LEU A 149 14.96 3.38 -11.01
N LEU A 150 13.71 3.34 -11.52
CA LEU A 150 13.42 2.89 -12.88
C LEU A 150 14.05 3.79 -13.94
N SER A 151 13.96 5.11 -13.77
CA SER A 151 14.53 6.06 -14.73
C SER A 151 16.05 5.99 -14.81
N ARG A 152 16.72 5.66 -13.70
CA ARG A 152 18.19 5.57 -13.62
C ARG A 152 18.72 4.20 -14.04
N ASN A 153 17.89 3.16 -13.93
CA ASN A 153 18.28 1.77 -14.14
C ASN A 153 17.26 1.07 -15.05
N PRO A 154 17.32 1.29 -16.38
CA PRO A 154 16.38 0.72 -17.35
C PRO A 154 16.34 -0.81 -17.38
N GLN A 155 17.35 -1.47 -16.84
CA GLN A 155 17.40 -2.93 -16.68
C GLN A 155 16.44 -3.47 -15.60
N ILE A 156 15.90 -2.60 -14.73
CA ILE A 156 14.91 -3.00 -13.72
C ILE A 156 13.53 -3.01 -14.35
N ALA A 157 12.89 -4.19 -14.35
CA ALA A 157 11.54 -4.38 -14.81
C ALA A 157 10.53 -3.53 -13.99
N PRO A 158 9.68 -2.70 -14.61
CA PRO A 158 8.74 -1.82 -13.88
C PRO A 158 7.78 -2.55 -12.92
N PHE A 159 7.33 -3.75 -13.27
CA PHE A 159 6.46 -4.55 -12.41
C PHE A 159 7.18 -5.08 -11.15
N SER A 160 8.52 -5.18 -11.14
CA SER A 160 9.27 -5.51 -9.92
C SER A 160 9.21 -4.37 -8.89
N VAL A 161 9.24 -3.11 -9.35
CA VAL A 161 9.01 -1.95 -8.48
C VAL A 161 7.55 -1.89 -8.04
N MET A 162 6.60 -2.19 -8.93
CA MET A 162 5.17 -2.25 -8.57
C MET A 162 4.86 -3.34 -7.54
N LEU A 163 5.59 -4.47 -7.55
CA LEU A 163 5.49 -5.52 -6.54
C LEU A 163 5.83 -4.99 -5.12
N MET A 164 6.68 -3.97 -4.99
CA MET A 164 6.95 -3.34 -3.68
C MET A 164 5.68 -2.71 -3.10
N PHE A 165 4.93 -2.01 -3.94
CA PHE A 165 3.69 -1.32 -3.57
C PHE A 165 2.45 -2.22 -3.66
N PHE A 166 2.63 -3.51 -3.97
CA PHE A 166 1.54 -4.44 -4.23
C PHE A 166 0.49 -4.44 -3.12
N TRP A 167 0.93 -4.55 -1.86
CA TRP A 167 0.03 -4.67 -0.72
C TRP A 167 -0.93 -3.48 -0.56
N PRO A 168 -0.46 -2.23 -0.39
CA PRO A 168 -1.35 -1.08 -0.25
C PRO A 168 -2.22 -0.89 -1.49
N VAL A 169 -1.64 -1.05 -2.69
CA VAL A 169 -2.37 -0.83 -3.95
C VAL A 169 -3.49 -1.86 -4.13
N MET A 170 -3.24 -3.15 -3.91
CA MET A 170 -4.27 -4.17 -4.03
C MET A 170 -5.37 -4.03 -2.99
N ASP A 171 -5.03 -3.69 -1.74
CA ASP A 171 -6.03 -3.47 -0.70
C ASP A 171 -6.96 -2.30 -1.07
N MET A 172 -6.41 -1.21 -1.60
CA MET A 172 -7.18 -0.07 -2.13
C MET A 172 -8.04 -0.46 -3.34
N LEU A 173 -7.44 -1.04 -4.38
CA LEU A 173 -8.16 -1.37 -5.62
C LEU A 173 -9.29 -2.37 -5.37
N PHE A 174 -9.05 -3.38 -4.53
CA PHE A 174 -10.07 -4.36 -4.18
C PHE A 174 -11.20 -3.73 -3.35
N ALA A 175 -10.87 -2.83 -2.41
CA ALA A 175 -11.84 -2.05 -1.66
C ALA A 175 -12.71 -1.15 -2.55
N ILE A 176 -12.17 -0.65 -3.68
CA ILE A 176 -12.93 0.13 -4.67
C ILE A 176 -13.79 -0.79 -5.55
N ALA A 177 -13.21 -1.84 -6.13
CA ALA A 177 -13.87 -2.73 -7.11
C ALA A 177 -15.12 -3.44 -6.56
N ARG A 178 -15.13 -3.74 -5.26
CA ARG A 178 -16.25 -4.44 -4.61
C ARG A 178 -17.46 -3.55 -4.27
N ARG A 179 -17.32 -2.22 -4.27
CA ARG A 179 -18.39 -1.26 -3.92
C ARG A 179 -19.60 -1.39 -4.85
N PRO A 180 -19.44 -1.35 -6.19
CA PRO A 180 -20.56 -1.50 -7.12
C PRO A 180 -21.24 -2.87 -7.00
N ILE A 181 -20.47 -3.94 -6.74
CA ILE A 181 -20.99 -5.31 -6.60
C ILE A 181 -21.95 -5.44 -5.39
N ARG A 182 -21.83 -4.56 -4.39
CA ARG A 182 -22.71 -4.52 -3.20
C ARG A 182 -23.77 -3.42 -3.24
N GLY A 183 -23.96 -2.76 -4.39
CA GLY A 183 -24.93 -1.67 -4.55
C GLY A 183 -24.60 -0.42 -3.72
N ARG A 184 -23.33 -0.20 -3.34
CA ARG A 184 -22.90 1.00 -2.61
C ARG A 184 -22.13 1.94 -3.52
N SER A 185 -22.32 3.24 -3.33
CA SER A 185 -21.56 4.28 -4.05
C SER A 185 -20.06 4.14 -3.79
N VAL A 186 -19.27 4.42 -4.83
CA VAL A 186 -17.80 4.47 -4.75
C VAL A 186 -17.32 5.56 -3.78
N SER A 187 -18.14 6.55 -3.43
CA SER A 187 -17.75 7.64 -2.53
C SER A 187 -17.93 7.38 -1.02
N GLN A 188 -18.54 6.27 -0.61
CA GLN A 188 -18.78 6.00 0.82
C GLN A 188 -17.57 5.37 1.52
N PRO A 189 -17.27 5.74 2.79
CA PRO A 189 -16.20 5.12 3.58
C PRO A 189 -16.45 3.61 3.74
N ASP A 190 -15.52 2.78 3.25
CA ASP A 190 -15.61 1.33 3.36
C ASP A 190 -14.75 0.85 4.54
N ARG A 191 -15.35 0.08 5.46
CA ARG A 191 -14.71 -0.37 6.72
C ARG A 191 -14.21 -1.82 6.64
N LEU A 192 -13.76 -2.23 5.48
CA LEU A 192 -13.53 -3.64 5.17
C LEU A 192 -12.31 -3.77 4.25
N HIS A 193 -11.25 -3.08 4.63
CA HIS A 193 -9.90 -3.37 4.15
C HIS A 193 -9.45 -4.76 4.64
N PHE A 194 -8.51 -5.39 3.95
CA PHE A 194 -8.02 -6.72 4.31
C PHE A 194 -7.49 -6.74 5.75
N HIS A 195 -6.73 -5.71 6.13
CA HIS A 195 -6.17 -5.59 7.47
C HIS A 195 -7.26 -5.45 8.56
N GLN A 196 -8.38 -4.79 8.26
CA GLN A 196 -9.55 -4.71 9.15
C GLN A 196 -10.31 -6.04 9.24
N LEU A 197 -10.37 -6.79 8.13
CA LEU A 197 -10.94 -8.15 8.11
C LEU A 197 -10.13 -9.10 8.99
N VAL A 198 -8.79 -9.07 8.88
CA VAL A 198 -7.89 -9.88 9.72
C VAL A 198 -8.04 -9.51 11.19
N MET A 199 -8.02 -8.21 11.54
CA MET A 199 -8.24 -7.76 12.92
C MET A 199 -9.55 -8.27 13.49
N ARG A 200 -10.64 -8.16 12.72
CA ARG A 200 -11.96 -8.65 13.14
C ARG A 200 -12.01 -10.17 13.24
N ALA A 201 -11.33 -10.90 12.36
CA ALA A 201 -11.25 -12.35 12.44
C ALA A 201 -10.51 -12.80 13.71
N ILE A 202 -9.40 -12.15 14.05
CA ILE A 202 -8.66 -12.41 15.30
C ILE A 202 -9.54 -12.09 16.52
N GLU A 203 -10.24 -10.97 16.51
CA GLU A 203 -11.16 -10.58 17.59
C GLU A 203 -12.27 -11.64 17.84
N LEU A 204 -12.84 -12.18 16.77
CA LEU A 204 -13.97 -13.11 16.84
C LEU A 204 -13.55 -14.56 17.10
N VAL A 205 -12.45 -15.02 16.51
CA VAL A 205 -12.04 -16.43 16.53
C VAL A 205 -11.05 -16.72 17.65
N VAL A 206 -10.12 -15.79 17.93
CA VAL A 206 -8.99 -16.05 18.84
C VAL A 206 -9.21 -15.43 20.22
N LEU A 207 -9.64 -14.17 20.29
CA LEU A 207 -9.64 -13.40 21.54
C LEU A 207 -11.00 -13.29 22.25
N GLY A 208 -12.09 -13.76 21.63
CA GLY A 208 -13.42 -13.79 22.25
C GLY A 208 -13.96 -12.41 22.63
N GLN A 209 -14.08 -11.49 21.67
CA GLN A 209 -14.72 -10.14 21.75
C GLN A 209 -14.21 -9.16 22.84
N LYS A 210 -13.38 -9.59 23.81
CA LYS A 210 -13.05 -8.77 24.99
C LYS A 210 -11.77 -7.94 24.85
N ASN A 211 -10.84 -8.27 23.94
CA ASN A 211 -9.53 -7.61 23.84
C ASN A 211 -9.23 -6.99 22.46
N LYS A 212 -9.94 -5.91 22.11
CA LYS A 212 -9.71 -5.14 20.88
C LYS A 212 -8.30 -4.53 20.79
N THR A 213 -7.72 -4.17 21.92
CA THR A 213 -6.37 -3.60 22.03
C THR A 213 -5.28 -4.59 21.61
N LEU A 214 -5.48 -5.90 21.79
CA LEU A 214 -4.54 -6.94 21.36
C LEU A 214 -4.77 -7.37 19.91
N ALA A 215 -6.02 -7.36 19.43
CA ALA A 215 -6.35 -7.75 18.06
C ALA A 215 -5.65 -6.88 17.00
N ASN A 216 -5.44 -5.60 17.30
CA ASN A 216 -4.83 -4.62 16.39
C ASN A 216 -3.36 -4.98 16.03
N PRO A 217 -2.40 -5.01 16.98
CA PRO A 217 -1.02 -5.37 16.66
C PRO A 217 -0.88 -6.82 16.20
N LEU A 218 -1.74 -7.74 16.64
CA LEU A 218 -1.75 -9.12 16.13
C LEU A 218 -2.12 -9.18 14.64
N ALA A 219 -3.06 -8.34 14.19
CA ALA A 219 -3.39 -8.27 12.76
C ALA A 219 -2.21 -7.77 11.95
N THR A 220 -1.43 -6.81 12.45
CA THR A 220 -0.17 -6.39 11.83
C THR A 220 0.81 -7.56 11.70
N LEU A 221 0.98 -8.37 12.76
CA LEU A 221 1.87 -9.55 12.72
C LEU A 221 1.46 -10.62 11.71
N VAL A 222 0.16 -10.73 11.39
CA VAL A 222 -0.33 -11.65 10.34
C VAL A 222 -0.17 -11.03 8.95
N VAL A 223 -0.50 -9.75 8.81
CA VAL A 223 -0.52 -9.07 7.51
C VAL A 223 0.88 -8.77 6.99
N LEU A 224 1.81 -8.37 7.88
CA LEU A 224 3.13 -7.90 7.46
C LEU A 224 3.97 -8.98 6.73
N PRO A 225 4.01 -10.25 7.16
CA PRO A 225 4.64 -11.32 6.40
C PRO A 225 4.02 -11.51 5.00
N MET A 226 2.69 -11.39 4.88
CA MET A 226 2.02 -11.50 3.59
C MET A 226 2.40 -10.34 2.66
N ALA A 227 2.52 -9.13 3.20
CA ALA A 227 2.98 -7.94 2.47
C ALA A 227 4.47 -8.04 2.06
N ALA A 228 5.28 -8.78 2.83
CA ALA A 228 6.70 -8.99 2.51
C ALA A 228 6.93 -9.94 1.33
N LEU A 229 6.02 -10.90 1.08
CA LEU A 229 6.22 -11.91 0.01
C LEU A 229 6.36 -11.29 -1.39
N PRO A 230 5.50 -10.36 -1.85
CA PRO A 230 5.68 -9.67 -3.13
C PRO A 230 7.01 -8.90 -3.21
N VAL A 231 7.40 -8.23 -2.12
CA VAL A 231 8.65 -7.45 -2.01
C VAL A 231 9.88 -8.34 -2.15
N ILE A 232 9.87 -9.51 -1.50
CA ILE A 232 10.95 -10.50 -1.59
C ILE A 232 11.00 -11.08 -3.00
N ALA A 233 9.85 -11.49 -3.56
CA ALA A 233 9.78 -12.04 -4.90
C ALA A 233 10.31 -11.07 -5.97
N ALA A 234 10.04 -9.77 -5.80
CA ALA A 234 10.54 -8.72 -6.69
C ALA A 234 12.06 -8.75 -6.85
N GLN A 235 12.81 -9.09 -5.79
CA GLN A 235 14.29 -9.18 -5.84
C GLN A 235 14.79 -10.27 -6.78
N PHE A 236 13.99 -11.29 -7.08
CA PHE A 236 14.38 -12.42 -7.92
C PHE A 236 13.90 -12.29 -9.37
N VAL A 237 12.98 -11.36 -9.65
CA VAL A 237 12.33 -11.23 -10.97
C VAL A 237 12.61 -9.87 -11.64
N TYR A 238 13.45 -9.03 -11.03
CA TYR A 238 13.67 -7.65 -11.47
C TYR A 238 14.37 -7.52 -12.84
N GLU A 239 15.13 -8.52 -13.27
CA GLU A 239 15.87 -8.46 -14.55
C GLU A 239 14.99 -8.77 -15.77
N THR A 240 13.80 -9.33 -15.58
CA THR A 240 12.96 -9.80 -16.68
C THR A 240 11.51 -9.35 -16.52
N ASP A 241 11.07 -8.50 -17.43
CA ASP A 241 9.69 -7.99 -17.52
C ASP A 241 8.65 -9.10 -17.40
N ARG A 242 8.78 -10.16 -18.22
CA ARG A 242 7.84 -11.30 -18.21
C ARG A 242 7.70 -11.95 -16.84
N MET A 243 8.82 -12.19 -16.16
CA MET A 243 8.82 -12.83 -14.84
C MET A 243 8.21 -11.91 -13.77
N SER A 244 8.52 -10.61 -13.82
CA SER A 244 7.93 -9.64 -12.90
C SER A 244 6.41 -9.50 -13.09
N VAL A 245 5.92 -9.53 -14.33
CA VAL A 245 4.49 -9.54 -14.65
C VAL A 245 3.83 -10.82 -14.14
N TYR A 246 4.42 -12.00 -14.40
CA TYR A 246 3.86 -13.27 -13.91
C TYR A 246 3.82 -13.34 -12.38
N ALA A 247 4.86 -12.87 -11.70
CA ALA A 247 4.86 -12.76 -10.24
C ALA A 247 3.75 -11.83 -9.76
N PHE A 248 3.58 -10.65 -10.37
CA PHE A 248 2.51 -9.72 -10.04
C PHE A 248 1.11 -10.34 -10.20
N LEU A 249 0.86 -11.02 -11.33
CA LEU A 249 -0.41 -11.71 -11.57
C LEU A 249 -0.65 -12.86 -10.59
N ALA A 250 0.39 -13.63 -10.24
CA ALA A 250 0.30 -14.70 -9.27
C ALA A 250 -0.05 -14.18 -7.86
N PHE A 251 0.62 -13.12 -7.40
CA PHE A 251 0.27 -12.48 -6.14
C PHE A 251 -1.12 -11.86 -6.17
N MET A 252 -1.54 -11.26 -7.29
CA MET A 252 -2.90 -10.73 -7.46
C MET A 252 -3.94 -11.84 -7.30
N ALA A 253 -3.76 -12.99 -7.96
CA ALA A 253 -4.64 -14.15 -7.80
C ALA A 253 -4.66 -14.67 -6.36
N LEU A 254 -3.49 -14.78 -5.72
CA LEU A 254 -3.37 -15.23 -4.32
C LEU A 254 -4.06 -14.27 -3.35
N PHE A 255 -3.90 -12.95 -3.54
CA PHE A 255 -4.54 -11.93 -2.74
C PHE A 255 -6.07 -12.04 -2.85
N ILE A 256 -6.60 -12.13 -4.09
CA ILE A 256 -8.04 -12.27 -4.33
C ILE A 256 -8.57 -13.56 -3.68
N LEU A 257 -7.89 -14.69 -3.88
CA LEU A 257 -8.29 -15.97 -3.28
C LEU A 257 -8.35 -15.88 -1.76
N THR A 258 -7.29 -15.35 -1.14
CA THR A 258 -7.19 -15.22 0.32
C THR A 258 -8.29 -14.30 0.86
N PHE A 259 -8.58 -13.20 0.16
CA PHE A 259 -9.65 -12.27 0.52
C PHE A 259 -11.03 -12.96 0.45
N LEU A 260 -11.31 -13.69 -0.62
CA LEU A 260 -12.58 -14.40 -0.82
C LEU A 260 -12.79 -15.49 0.23
N VAL A 261 -11.74 -16.29 0.52
CA VAL A 261 -11.75 -17.29 1.59
C VAL A 261 -11.99 -16.61 2.94
N GLY A 262 -11.32 -15.49 3.21
CA GLY A 262 -11.52 -14.69 4.42
C GLY A 262 -12.97 -14.25 4.61
N ILE A 263 -13.62 -13.72 3.55
CA ILE A 263 -15.05 -13.36 3.58
C ILE A 263 -15.92 -14.60 3.84
N TYR A 264 -15.66 -15.70 3.13
CA TYR A 264 -16.44 -16.93 3.26
C TYR A 264 -16.39 -17.47 4.70
N CYS A 265 -15.20 -17.57 5.28
CA CYS A 265 -14.99 -17.98 6.66
C CYS A 265 -15.71 -17.04 7.62
N ALA A 266 -15.54 -15.72 7.49
CA ALA A 266 -16.21 -14.75 8.35
C ALA A 266 -17.75 -14.88 8.32
N ARG A 267 -18.35 -15.10 7.14
CA ARG A 267 -19.80 -15.34 7.00
C ARG A 267 -20.25 -16.63 7.67
N ARG A 268 -19.44 -17.69 7.61
CA ARG A 268 -19.75 -18.98 8.24
C ARG A 268 -19.73 -18.88 9.75
N TYR A 269 -18.71 -18.25 10.34
CA TYR A 269 -18.63 -18.02 11.79
C TYR A 269 -19.75 -17.12 12.31
N ALA A 270 -20.14 -16.09 11.56
CA ALA A 270 -21.27 -15.22 11.93
C ALA A 270 -22.62 -15.96 11.97
N LYS A 271 -22.80 -17.03 11.19
CA LYS A 271 -24.01 -17.87 11.22
C LYS A 271 -24.04 -18.82 12.41
N VAL A 272 -22.88 -19.31 12.85
CA VAL A 272 -22.75 -20.26 13.98
C VAL A 272 -22.90 -19.56 15.34
N GLY A 273 -22.54 -18.28 15.43
CA GLY A 273 -22.64 -17.48 16.67
C GLY A 273 -24.01 -16.89 17.01
N LYS A 274 -25.08 -17.18 16.24
CA LYS A 274 -26.44 -16.81 16.67
C LYS A 274 -26.93 -17.83 17.72
N PRO A 275 -27.28 -17.41 18.95
CA PRO A 275 -27.95 -18.33 19.87
C PRO A 275 -29.22 -18.83 19.20
N ARG A 276 -29.44 -20.15 19.21
CA ARG A 276 -30.77 -20.72 18.96
C ARG A 276 -31.69 -20.06 19.97
N SER A 277 -32.59 -19.19 19.52
CA SER A 277 -33.70 -18.73 20.34
C SER A 277 -34.41 -19.99 20.83
N LEU A 278 -34.36 -20.21 22.14
CA LEU A 278 -35.13 -21.23 22.82
C LEU A 278 -36.61 -20.97 22.51
N HIS A 279 -37.17 -21.76 21.59
CA HIS A 279 -38.60 -21.99 21.56
C HIS A 279 -38.90 -23.06 22.60
N GLN A 280 -39.22 -22.60 23.81
CA GLN A 280 -40.13 -23.26 24.75
C GLN A 280 -40.98 -22.17 25.41
#